data_AF-A0A2G5KA87-F1
#
_entry.id   AF-A0A2G5KA87-F1
#
_cell.length_a   1.000
_cell.length_b   1.000
_cell.length_c   1.000
_cell.angle_alpha   90.00
_cell.angle_beta   90.00
_cell.angle_gamma   90.00
#
_symmetry.space_group_name_H-M   'P 1'
#
loop_
_entity.id
_entity.type
_entity.pdbx_description
1 polymer ?
#
loop_
_entity_poly.entity_id
_entity_poly.type
_entity_poly.pdbx_seq_one_letter_code
_entity_poly.pdbx_strand_id
1 'polypeptide(L)'
;MQTNAMMAQRSLDNTLKLLNKQSVPYIQPENLETNDSIVLLDARELGEFEVSHLKNAIWVGNSDFDPANVLQTIPEKDQPIVVYCSIGVRSEDIGEKLQELGYTNVKNLYGGIFEWKNQNGTVYNPKGVATDSVHAYNRLWGRLLKKGVKVYQP
;
A
#
# COMPACT_ATOMS: atom_id res chain seq x y z
N MET A 1 25.46 18.31 -5.81
CA MET A 1 24.22 18.46 -5.02
C MET A 1 23.30 17.30 -5.34
N GLN A 2 22.83 16.54 -4.35
CA GLN A 2 21.82 15.50 -4.57
C GLN A 2 20.44 16.15 -4.74
N THR A 3 19.60 15.61 -5.62
CA THR A 3 18.25 16.13 -5.88
C THR A 3 17.29 15.80 -4.73
N ASN A 4 16.20 16.57 -4.59
CA ASN A 4 15.15 16.31 -3.60
C ASN A 4 14.52 14.90 -3.74
N ALA A 5 14.43 14.39 -4.96
CA ALA A 5 13.95 13.03 -5.23
C ALA A 5 14.91 11.98 -4.65
N MET A 6 16.22 12.10 -4.88
CA MET A 6 17.24 11.20 -4.32
C MET A 6 17.29 11.23 -2.79
N MET A 7 17.19 12.41 -2.17
CA MET A 7 17.21 12.52 -0.71
C MET A 7 15.99 11.88 -0.06
N ALA A 8 14.82 12.06 -0.65
CA ALA A 8 13.60 11.47 -0.11
C ALA A 8 13.50 9.96 -0.38
N GLN A 9 14.04 9.47 -1.51
CA GLN A 9 14.19 8.04 -1.75
C GLN A 9 15.09 7.41 -0.67
N ARG A 10 16.23 8.04 -0.38
CA ARG A 10 17.12 7.62 0.72
C ARG A 10 16.42 7.63 2.08
N SER A 11 15.57 8.63 2.34
CA SER A 11 14.78 8.70 3.57
C SER A 11 13.79 7.54 3.67
N LEU A 12 13.06 7.23 2.60
CA LEU A 12 12.11 6.12 2.57
C LEU A 12 12.82 4.77 2.72
N ASP A 13 13.91 4.56 1.97
CA ASP A 13 14.74 3.34 2.07
C ASP A 13 15.24 3.10 3.49
N ASN A 14 15.76 4.14 4.14
CA ASN A 14 16.25 4.04 5.52
C ASN A 14 15.11 3.77 6.51
N THR A 15 13.94 4.41 6.32
CA THR A 15 12.75 4.13 7.12
C THR A 15 12.33 2.68 6.98
N LEU A 16 12.19 2.16 5.75
CA LEU A 16 11.76 0.79 5.52
C LEU A 16 12.79 -0.22 6.03
N LYS A 17 14.09 0.03 5.86
CA LYS A 17 15.14 -0.82 6.46
C LYS A 17 15.09 -0.87 7.99
N LEU A 18 14.61 0.19 8.64
CA LEU A 18 14.51 0.26 10.09
C LEU A 18 13.24 -0.42 10.61
N LEU A 19 12.12 -0.25 9.90
CA LEU A 19 10.80 -0.66 10.38
C LEU A 19 10.37 -2.05 9.90
N ASN A 20 10.91 -2.51 8.77
CA ASN A 20 10.50 -3.75 8.13
C ASN A 20 11.58 -4.84 8.25
N LYS A 21 11.13 -6.09 8.34
CA LYS A 21 11.99 -7.28 8.31
C LYS A 21 12.38 -7.70 6.89
N GLN A 22 11.67 -7.20 5.89
CA GLN A 22 11.79 -7.57 4.48
C GLN A 22 11.50 -9.06 4.23
N SER A 23 10.60 -9.63 5.04
CA SER A 23 10.11 -11.02 4.94
C SER A 23 9.13 -11.21 3.76
N VAL A 24 8.41 -10.15 3.41
CA VAL A 24 7.51 -10.11 2.25
C VAL A 24 8.22 -9.39 1.10
N PRO A 25 8.45 -10.04 -0.07
CA PRO A 25 9.18 -9.43 -1.16
C PRO A 25 8.49 -8.16 -1.68
N TYR A 26 9.26 -7.10 -1.92
CA TYR A 26 8.72 -5.88 -2.51
C TYR A 26 8.38 -6.04 -3.99
N ILE A 27 7.35 -5.31 -4.42
CA ILE A 27 7.11 -4.93 -5.81
C ILE A 27 7.24 -3.40 -5.92
N GLN A 28 7.95 -2.92 -6.94
CA GLN A 28 8.07 -1.49 -7.21
C GLN A 28 6.81 -0.97 -7.92
N PRO A 29 6.34 0.26 -7.65
CA PRO A 29 5.15 0.83 -8.30
C PRO A 29 5.18 0.74 -9.84
N GLU A 30 6.32 1.00 -10.46
CA GLU A 30 6.53 0.92 -11.91
C GLU A 30 6.40 -0.49 -12.50
N ASN A 31 6.52 -1.53 -11.66
CA ASN A 31 6.38 -2.93 -12.05
C ASN A 31 4.99 -3.51 -11.71
N LEU A 32 4.12 -2.73 -11.06
CA LEU A 32 2.77 -3.16 -10.73
C LEU A 32 1.81 -2.85 -11.88
N GLU A 33 1.45 -3.88 -12.63
CA GLU A 33 0.35 -3.81 -13.60
C GLU A 33 -0.99 -3.96 -12.88
N THR A 34 -1.74 -2.87 -12.72
CA THR A 34 -3.09 -2.91 -12.13
C THR A 34 -4.10 -3.47 -13.15
N ASN A 35 -4.12 -4.78 -13.31
CA ASN A 35 -5.09 -5.53 -14.10
C ASN A 35 -5.83 -6.54 -13.21
N ASP A 36 -6.87 -7.18 -13.73
CA ASP A 36 -7.76 -8.04 -12.94
C ASP A 36 -7.13 -9.40 -12.53
N SER A 37 -5.88 -9.68 -12.91
CA SER A 37 -5.18 -10.91 -12.51
C SER A 37 -4.47 -10.83 -11.15
N ILE A 38 -4.34 -9.63 -10.59
CA ILE A 38 -3.70 -9.39 -9.29
C ILE A 38 -4.75 -8.89 -8.30
N VAL A 39 -4.75 -9.47 -7.10
CA VAL A 39 -5.56 -8.95 -5.98
C VAL A 39 -4.78 -7.88 -5.24
N LEU A 40 -5.34 -6.68 -5.16
CA LEU A 40 -4.79 -5.57 -4.39
C LEU A 40 -5.47 -5.48 -3.03
N LEU A 41 -4.70 -5.54 -1.95
CA LEU A 41 -5.20 -5.42 -0.58
C LEU A 41 -4.71 -4.11 0.06
N ASP A 42 -5.64 -3.30 0.54
CA ASP A 42 -5.35 -2.07 1.29
C ASP A 42 -5.39 -2.34 2.80
N ALA A 43 -4.21 -2.29 3.42
CA ALA A 43 -4.02 -2.50 4.85
C ALA A 43 -4.07 -1.20 5.67
N ARG A 44 -4.59 -0.09 5.12
CA ARG A 44 -4.79 1.14 5.89
C ARG A 44 -6.10 1.11 6.67
N GLU A 45 -6.29 2.08 7.58
CA GLU A 45 -7.57 2.21 8.28
C GLU A 45 -8.67 2.66 7.30
N LEU A 46 -9.93 2.33 7.62
CA LEU A 46 -11.08 2.58 6.74
C LEU A 46 -11.16 4.04 6.27
N GLY A 47 -11.00 5.01 7.18
CA GLY A 47 -11.04 6.43 6.82
C GLY A 47 -9.92 6.84 5.85
N GLU A 48 -8.79 6.13 5.84
CA GLU A 48 -7.72 6.38 4.86
C GLU A 48 -8.07 5.84 3.48
N PHE A 49 -8.72 4.67 3.44
CA PHE A 49 -9.24 4.03 2.22
C PHE A 49 -10.37 4.86 1.60
N GLU A 50 -11.22 5.45 2.43
CA GLU A 50 -12.35 6.30 2.01
C GLU A 50 -11.91 7.64 1.42
N VAL A 51 -10.73 8.17 1.77
CA VAL A 51 -10.15 9.33 1.07
C VAL A 51 -9.80 8.97 -0.36
N SER A 52 -9.05 7.88 -0.54
CA SER A 52 -8.73 7.29 -1.84
C SER A 52 -8.02 5.95 -1.69
N HIS A 53 -7.98 5.16 -2.76
CA HIS A 53 -7.31 3.86 -2.84
C HIS A 53 -6.85 3.55 -4.28
N LEU A 54 -6.06 2.49 -4.46
CA LEU A 54 -5.71 1.99 -5.80
C LEU A 54 -6.93 1.38 -6.47
N LYS A 55 -6.95 1.37 -7.80
CA LYS A 55 -8.09 0.83 -8.58
C LYS A 55 -8.36 -0.63 -8.19
N ASN A 56 -9.62 -0.98 -7.96
CA ASN A 56 -10.08 -2.33 -7.60
C ASN A 56 -9.46 -2.89 -6.29
N ALA A 57 -8.84 -2.05 -5.45
CA ALA A 57 -8.31 -2.50 -4.17
C ALA A 57 -9.41 -2.94 -3.20
N ILE A 58 -9.19 -4.07 -2.52
CA ILE A 58 -10.03 -4.57 -1.46
C ILE A 58 -9.47 -4.06 -0.13
N TRP A 59 -10.29 -3.35 0.63
CA TRP A 59 -9.92 -2.95 1.97
C TRP A 59 -9.93 -4.15 2.91
N VAL A 60 -8.81 -4.38 3.61
CA VAL A 60 -8.68 -5.44 4.63
C VAL A 60 -8.36 -4.90 6.02
N GLY A 61 -7.92 -3.63 6.11
CA GLY A 61 -7.52 -3.02 7.37
C GLY A 61 -6.24 -3.62 7.95
N ASN A 62 -5.60 -2.90 8.87
CA ASN A 62 -4.50 -3.46 9.66
C ASN A 62 -5.01 -4.06 10.98
N SER A 63 -5.76 -3.25 11.74
CA SER A 63 -6.43 -3.68 12.98
C SER A 63 -7.63 -4.58 12.72
N ASP A 64 -8.35 -4.34 11.63
CA ASP A 64 -9.58 -5.05 11.26
C ASP A 64 -9.33 -6.31 10.42
N PHE A 65 -8.05 -6.68 10.24
CA PHE A 65 -7.69 -7.83 9.42
C PHE A 65 -8.31 -9.12 9.96
N ASP A 66 -9.16 -9.72 9.15
CA ASP A 66 -9.82 -10.99 9.43
C ASP A 66 -9.34 -12.08 8.44
N PRO A 67 -8.55 -13.07 8.91
CA PRO A 67 -8.12 -14.21 8.11
C PRO A 67 -9.28 -14.96 7.43
N ALA A 68 -10.44 -15.07 8.07
CA ALA A 68 -11.56 -15.84 7.54
C ALA A 68 -12.12 -15.19 6.27
N ASN A 69 -12.25 -13.86 6.26
CA ASN A 69 -12.71 -13.10 5.10
C ASN A 69 -11.75 -13.25 3.91
N VAL A 70 -10.44 -13.22 4.18
CA VAL A 70 -9.41 -13.42 3.13
C VAL A 70 -9.49 -14.85 2.55
N LEU A 71 -9.56 -15.86 3.41
CA LEU A 71 -9.66 -17.26 2.99
C LEU A 71 -10.92 -17.54 2.15
N GLN A 72 -12.02 -16.87 2.47
CA GLN A 72 -13.27 -16.97 1.71
C GLN A 72 -13.20 -16.24 0.37
N THR A 73 -12.57 -15.06 0.33
CA THR A 73 -12.53 -14.19 -0.86
C THR A 73 -11.44 -14.59 -1.85
N ILE A 74 -10.33 -15.14 -1.35
CA ILE A 74 -9.16 -15.53 -2.14
C ILE A 74 -8.80 -17.00 -1.83
N PRO A 75 -9.58 -17.99 -2.26
CA PRO A 75 -9.34 -19.38 -1.87
C PRO A 75 -8.02 -19.95 -2.46
N GLU A 76 -7.57 -19.44 -3.60
CA GLU A 76 -6.36 -19.89 -4.31
C GLU A 76 -5.08 -19.39 -3.63
N LYS A 77 -4.21 -20.32 -3.19
CA LYS A 77 -2.98 -20.02 -2.45
C LYS A 77 -1.82 -19.50 -3.30
N ASP A 78 -1.91 -19.64 -4.61
CA ASP A 78 -0.96 -19.12 -5.60
C ASP A 78 -1.42 -17.82 -6.26
N GLN A 79 -2.64 -17.34 -5.95
CA GLN A 79 -3.17 -16.07 -6.43
C GLN A 79 -2.14 -14.94 -6.17
N PRO A 80 -1.73 -14.20 -7.22
CA PRO A 80 -0.93 -12.99 -7.05
C PRO A 80 -1.65 -11.98 -6.15
N ILE A 81 -1.03 -11.65 -5.01
CA ILE A 81 -1.54 -10.67 -4.06
C ILE A 81 -0.49 -9.58 -3.86
N VAL A 82 -0.90 -8.33 -3.98
CA VAL A 82 -0.08 -7.17 -3.60
C VAL A 82 -0.79 -6.44 -2.47
N VAL A 83 -0.11 -6.34 -1.32
CA VAL A 83 -0.60 -5.60 -0.16
C VAL A 83 0.08 -4.24 -0.13
N TYR A 84 -0.66 -3.19 0.20
CA TYR A 84 -0.09 -1.87 0.40
C TYR A 84 -0.70 -1.17 1.60
N CYS A 85 0.07 -0.23 2.17
CA CYS A 85 -0.44 0.74 3.14
C CYS A 85 0.03 2.15 2.75
N SER A 86 0.22 3.06 3.71
CA SER A 86 0.74 4.40 3.43
C SER A 86 2.14 4.37 2.81
N ILE A 87 3.06 3.62 3.45
CA ILE A 87 4.49 3.61 3.09
C ILE A 87 5.11 2.21 2.93
N GLY A 88 4.39 1.12 3.26
CA GLY A 88 4.91 -0.24 3.16
C GLY A 88 5.12 -0.98 4.49
N VAL A 89 4.88 -0.34 5.65
CA VAL A 89 5.10 -0.95 6.98
C VAL A 89 3.96 -1.90 7.36
N ARG A 90 2.75 -1.38 7.58
CA ARG A 90 1.56 -2.20 7.91
C ARG A 90 1.26 -3.30 6.87
N SER A 91 1.61 -3.06 5.60
CA SER A 91 1.42 -4.06 4.54
C SER A 91 2.42 -5.19 4.59
N GLU A 92 3.59 -5.02 5.22
CA GLU A 92 4.46 -6.15 5.54
C GLU A 92 3.80 -7.04 6.59
N ASP A 93 3.28 -6.46 7.68
CA ASP A 93 2.59 -7.23 8.73
C ASP A 93 1.42 -8.06 8.17
N ILE A 94 0.60 -7.46 7.31
CA ILE A 94 -0.48 -8.17 6.62
C ILE A 94 0.06 -9.21 5.64
N GLY A 95 1.13 -8.89 4.91
CA GLY A 95 1.77 -9.85 4.00
C GLY A 95 2.35 -11.08 4.73
N GLU A 96 2.93 -10.91 5.92
CA GLU A 96 3.41 -12.00 6.78
C GLU A 96 2.23 -12.88 7.20
N LYS A 97 1.11 -12.29 7.65
CA LYS A 97 -0.11 -13.04 7.98
C LYS A 97 -0.64 -13.84 6.78
N LEU A 98 -0.59 -13.28 5.57
CA LEU A 98 -0.98 -14.02 4.36
C LEU A 98 -0.03 -15.20 4.09
N GLN A 99 1.28 -15.02 4.25
CA GLN A 99 2.23 -16.12 4.12
C GLN A 99 1.97 -17.22 5.16
N GLU A 100 1.64 -16.87 6.40
CA GLU A 100 1.25 -17.81 7.47
C GLU A 100 -0.05 -18.58 7.13
N LEU A 101 -0.99 -17.94 6.42
CA LEU A 101 -2.18 -18.58 5.87
C LEU A 101 -1.90 -19.45 4.62
N GLY A 102 -0.65 -19.56 4.20
CA GLY A 102 -0.20 -20.39 3.10
C GLY A 102 -0.22 -19.75 1.72
N TYR A 103 -0.44 -18.43 1.62
CA TYR A 103 -0.31 -17.73 0.32
C TYR A 103 1.15 -17.65 -0.10
N THR A 104 1.43 -18.08 -1.33
CA THR A 104 2.80 -18.26 -1.84
C THR A 104 3.25 -17.11 -2.74
N ASN A 105 2.32 -16.30 -3.25
CA ASN A 105 2.58 -15.21 -4.18
C ASN A 105 2.15 -13.84 -3.61
N VAL A 106 2.71 -13.49 -2.45
CA VAL A 106 2.43 -12.23 -1.75
C VAL A 106 3.57 -11.25 -1.97
N LYS A 107 3.23 -10.00 -2.34
CA LYS A 107 4.17 -8.88 -2.47
C LYS A 107 3.72 -7.69 -1.64
N ASN A 108 4.69 -6.93 -1.14
CA ASN A 108 4.46 -5.65 -0.47
C ASN A 108 4.75 -4.51 -1.47
N LEU A 109 3.82 -3.57 -1.65
CA LEU A 109 4.06 -2.43 -2.53
C LEU A 109 5.07 -1.49 -1.89
N TYR A 110 6.25 -1.37 -2.53
CA TYR A 110 7.31 -0.50 -2.06
C TYR A 110 6.83 0.95 -1.94
N GLY A 111 6.98 1.53 -0.75
CA GLY A 111 6.57 2.91 -0.50
C GLY A 111 5.05 3.14 -0.45
N GLY A 112 4.24 2.07 -0.55
CA GLY A 112 2.79 2.10 -0.44
C GLY A 112 2.10 3.06 -1.41
N ILE A 113 0.91 3.53 -1.03
CA ILE A 113 0.14 4.50 -1.82
C ILE A 113 0.86 5.85 -1.96
N PHE A 114 1.78 6.19 -1.05
CA PHE A 114 2.54 7.44 -1.16
C PHE A 114 3.50 7.40 -2.33
N GLU A 115 4.28 6.32 -2.46
CA GLU A 115 5.22 6.21 -3.57
C GLU A 115 4.50 5.94 -4.89
N TRP A 116 3.40 5.17 -4.86
CA TRP A 116 2.48 5.07 -5.99
C TRP A 116 2.07 6.46 -6.52
N LYS A 117 1.59 7.34 -5.63
CA LYS A 117 1.20 8.71 -6.04
C LYS A 117 2.40 9.56 -6.44
N ASN A 118 3.55 9.42 -5.78
CA ASN A 118 4.78 10.13 -6.15
C ASN A 118 5.27 9.79 -7.55
N GLN A 119 4.99 8.57 -8.03
CA GLN A 119 5.25 8.14 -9.40
C GLN A 119 4.11 8.49 -10.39
N ASN A 120 3.17 9.34 -9.97
CA ASN A 120 1.98 9.74 -10.74
C ASN A 120 0.95 8.61 -10.93
N GLY A 121 0.98 7.58 -10.08
CA GLY A 121 -0.08 6.59 -10.02
C GLY A 121 -1.45 7.23 -9.75
N THR A 122 -2.49 6.69 -10.38
CA THR A 122 -3.87 7.16 -10.19
C THR A 122 -4.45 6.52 -8.94
N VAL A 123 -5.17 7.31 -8.14
CA VAL A 123 -5.94 6.84 -6.98
C VAL A 123 -7.40 7.25 -7.15
N TYR A 124 -8.30 6.53 -6.52
CA TYR A 124 -9.75 6.63 -6.72
C TYR A 124 -10.43 6.84 -5.39
N ASN A 125 -11.44 7.69 -5.34
CA ASN A 125 -12.33 7.78 -4.18
C ASN A 125 -13.37 6.63 -4.18
N PRO A 126 -14.20 6.49 -3.13
CA PRO A 126 -15.22 5.43 -3.05
C PRO A 126 -16.27 5.45 -4.16
N LYS A 127 -16.39 6.55 -4.92
CA LYS A 127 -17.28 6.65 -6.08
C LYS A 127 -16.61 6.17 -7.38
N GLY A 128 -15.39 5.62 -7.30
CA GLY A 128 -14.61 5.21 -8.47
C GLY A 128 -14.09 6.38 -9.32
N VAL A 129 -14.08 7.60 -8.77
CA VAL A 129 -13.60 8.79 -9.48
C VAL A 129 -12.13 9.03 -9.14
N ALA A 130 -11.31 9.21 -10.18
CA ALA A 130 -9.91 9.56 -10.01
C ALA A 130 -9.74 10.85 -9.21
N THR A 131 -8.80 10.86 -8.29
CA THR A 131 -8.55 12.00 -7.38
C THR A 131 -7.06 12.18 -7.12
N ASP A 132 -6.70 13.38 -6.65
CA ASP A 132 -5.36 13.69 -6.15
C ASP A 132 -5.26 13.57 -4.62
N SER A 133 -6.38 13.45 -3.92
CA SER A 133 -6.41 13.35 -2.46
C SER A 133 -5.83 12.01 -1.99
N VAL A 134 -4.87 12.05 -1.06
CA VAL A 134 -4.33 10.87 -0.39
C VAL A 134 -4.25 11.16 1.10
N HIS A 135 -4.76 10.23 1.91
CA HIS A 135 -4.68 10.35 3.37
C HIS A 135 -3.22 10.21 3.82
N ALA A 136 -2.68 11.27 4.40
CA ALA A 136 -1.27 11.42 4.74
C ALA A 136 -0.91 10.81 6.11
N TYR A 137 -1.84 10.11 6.75
CA TYR A 137 -1.75 9.49 8.08
C TYR A 137 -1.52 10.51 9.21
N ASN A 138 -0.34 11.14 9.26
CA ASN A 138 -0.05 12.28 10.12
C ASN A 138 0.99 13.20 9.47
N ARG A 139 1.22 14.38 10.04
CA ARG A 139 2.12 15.39 9.44
C ARG A 139 3.58 14.94 9.30
N LEU A 140 4.02 13.97 10.11
CA LEU A 140 5.36 13.41 10.02
C LEU A 140 5.48 12.53 8.77
N TRP A 141 4.62 11.52 8.65
CA TRP A 141 4.62 10.59 7.53
C TRP A 141 4.21 11.25 6.22
N GLY A 142 3.31 12.23 6.28
CA GLY A 142 2.91 13.05 5.14
C GLY A 142 4.06 13.80 4.46
N ARG A 143 5.26 13.89 5.05
CA ARG A 143 6.47 14.43 4.37
C ARG A 143 6.95 13.54 3.23
N LEU A 144 6.67 12.23 3.30
CA LEU A 144 7.05 11.27 2.26
C LEU A 144 6.11 11.30 1.04
N LEU A 145 4.88 11.79 1.22
CA LEU A 145 3.96 12.10 0.12
C LEU A 145 4.36 13.44 -0.52
N LYS A 146 4.92 13.40 -1.73
CA LYS A 146 5.42 14.57 -2.46
C LYS A 146 4.44 15.09 -3.49
N LYS A 147 3.57 14.21 -4.02
CA LYS A 147 2.54 14.54 -5.00
C LYS A 147 1.15 14.25 -4.47
N GLY A 148 0.15 14.93 -5.01
CA GLY A 148 -1.24 14.84 -4.56
C GLY A 148 -1.59 15.81 -3.42
N VAL A 149 -2.85 15.77 -3.01
CA VAL A 149 -3.42 16.60 -1.94
C VAL A 149 -3.41 15.80 -0.64
N LYS A 150 -2.70 16.29 0.37
CA LYS A 150 -2.59 15.63 1.69
C LYS A 150 -3.87 15.85 2.48
N VAL A 151 -4.51 14.75 2.87
CA VAL A 151 -5.67 14.75 3.78
C VAL A 151 -5.24 14.19 5.14
N TYR A 152 -5.66 14.80 6.25
CA TYR A 152 -5.28 14.39 7.62
C TYR A 152 -6.47 14.15 8.56
N GLN A 153 -7.68 14.48 8.12
CA GLN A 153 -8.92 14.19 8.82
C GLN A 153 -9.74 13.26 7.93
N PRO A 154 -10.49 12.30 8.50
CA PRO A 154 -11.55 11.65 7.75
C PRO A 154 -12.56 12.68 7.21
#